data_AF-A0A2Z1CH87-F1
#
_entry.id   AF-A0A2Z1CH87-F1
#
_cell.length_a   1.000
_cell.length_b   1.000
_cell.length_c   1.000
_cell.angle_alpha   90.00
_cell.angle_beta   90.00
_cell.angle_gamma   90.00
#
_symmetry.space_group_name_H-M   'P 1'
#
loop_
_entity.id
_entity.type
_entity.pdbx_description
1 polymer ?
#
loop_
_entity_poly.entity_id
_entity_poly.type
_entity_poly.pdbx_seq_one_letter_code
_entity_poly.pdbx_strand_id
1 'polypeptide(L)'
;MTWSYLRRDFLPPLAICTFCRRPLHSEKGIVITDEDGTEAFAGPSCAKKHLGQPEERLLDVSRLALLVVAEEPALHNESAPSKASPTPEIGAGTSPTSRPQRPPLPPIDEVVQYVRLRCEAMNGFKFAVSKVLKLAHVEYKQSGEIEDDLRKQIGGAMRNAAANKSVLSPINVKRCIGLNHWLVEAVQHTSKDRREFLEQMQVHLHRFWMLTPKQMAAINRWGQHIRKRIDDFPLLDEEAFSGVILPEFMQRNPSSRR
;
A
#
# COMPACT_ATOMS: atom_id res chain seq x y z
N MET A 1 -3.10 27.94 -13.78
CA MET A 1 -3.06 26.53 -13.36
C MET A 1 -2.13 26.42 -12.17
N THR A 2 -2.71 26.31 -10.98
CA THR A 2 -1.97 26.13 -9.74
C THR A 2 -1.77 24.64 -9.54
N TRP A 3 -0.51 24.20 -9.51
CA TRP A 3 -0.16 22.81 -9.22
C TRP A 3 0.05 22.66 -7.71
N SER A 4 -0.25 21.48 -7.16
CA SER A 4 0.04 21.12 -5.77
C SER A 4 0.64 19.73 -5.67
N TYR A 5 1.34 19.47 -4.56
CA TYR A 5 1.89 18.15 -4.29
C TYR A 5 0.78 17.14 -4.03
N LEU A 6 0.83 15.98 -4.69
CA LEU A 6 -0.09 14.89 -4.43
C LEU A 6 0.60 13.74 -3.68
N ARG A 7 1.54 13.05 -4.30
CA ARG A 7 2.22 11.87 -3.72
C ARG A 7 3.59 11.62 -4.35
N ARG A 8 4.32 10.65 -3.82
CA ARG A 8 5.44 10.00 -4.52
C ARG A 8 4.98 8.64 -5.03
N ASP A 9 5.31 8.36 -6.28
CA ASP A 9 4.85 7.16 -6.96
C ASP A 9 5.90 6.70 -7.99
N PHE A 10 5.69 5.51 -8.54
CA PHE A 10 6.45 5.03 -9.69
C PHE A 10 6.12 5.88 -10.93
N LEU A 11 7.16 6.15 -11.72
CA LEU A 11 7.04 6.90 -12.95
C LEU A 11 6.70 5.95 -14.10
N PRO A 12 5.71 6.27 -14.94
CA PRO A 12 5.46 5.50 -16.15
C PRO A 12 6.66 5.64 -17.12
N PRO A 13 6.79 4.71 -18.09
CA PRO A 13 7.77 4.85 -19.15
C PRO A 13 7.64 6.21 -19.84
N LEU A 14 8.79 6.85 -20.10
CA LEU A 14 8.86 8.18 -20.74
C LEU A 14 8.18 9.29 -19.93
N ALA A 15 8.06 9.15 -18.61
CA ALA A 15 7.58 10.24 -17.77
C ALA A 15 8.42 11.51 -17.99
N ILE A 16 7.74 12.64 -18.20
CA ILE A 16 8.36 13.94 -18.44
C ILE A 16 7.97 14.89 -17.31
N CYS A 17 8.92 15.70 -16.86
CA CYS A 17 8.64 16.73 -15.87
C CYS A 17 7.73 17.83 -16.47
N THR A 18 6.62 18.13 -15.81
CA THR A 18 5.68 19.20 -16.20
C THR A 18 6.35 20.56 -16.35
N PHE A 19 7.33 20.87 -15.47
CA PHE A 19 7.94 22.20 -15.40
C PHE A 19 9.09 22.41 -16.38
N CYS A 20 10.02 21.45 -16.49
CA CYS A 20 11.21 21.61 -17.32
C CYS A 20 11.16 20.82 -18.63
N ARG A 21 10.11 20.03 -18.85
CA ARG A 21 9.88 19.19 -20.05
C ARG A 21 11.00 18.19 -20.35
N ARG A 22 11.89 17.92 -19.39
CA ARG A 22 12.93 16.89 -19.50
C ARG A 22 12.38 15.53 -19.07
N PRO A 23 12.87 14.43 -19.67
CA PRO A 23 12.58 13.09 -19.19
C PRO A 23 12.99 12.92 -17.72
N LEU A 24 12.17 12.21 -16.96
CA LEU A 24 12.46 11.79 -15.60
C LEU A 24 13.08 10.38 -15.68
N HIS A 25 14.36 10.29 -15.32
CA HIS A 25 15.13 9.05 -15.41
C HIS A 25 15.10 8.20 -14.14
N SER A 26 14.59 8.73 -13.03
CA SER A 26 14.35 7.94 -11.83
C SER A 26 13.11 7.06 -12.03
N GLU A 27 13.08 5.89 -11.41
CA GLU A 27 11.90 5.00 -11.42
C GLU A 27 10.74 5.57 -10.59
N LYS A 28 11.05 6.49 -9.68
CA LYS A 28 10.09 7.15 -8.79
C LYS A 28 10.14 8.66 -8.96
N GLY A 29 9.00 9.31 -8.78
CA GLY A 29 8.86 10.74 -8.94
C GLY A 29 7.80 11.33 -8.05
N ILE A 30 7.64 12.66 -8.15
CA ILE A 30 6.60 13.39 -7.44
C ILE A 30 5.42 13.53 -8.38
N VAL A 31 4.28 13.01 -7.97
CA VAL A 31 2.99 13.26 -8.61
C VAL A 31 2.45 14.57 -8.08
N ILE A 32 2.04 15.43 -8.99
CA ILE A 32 1.41 16.72 -8.74
C ILE A 32 0.01 16.72 -9.35
N THR A 33 -0.89 17.51 -8.80
CA THR A 33 -2.25 17.68 -9.32
C THR A 33 -2.55 19.14 -9.57
N ASP A 34 -3.37 19.42 -10.57
CA ASP A 34 -4.00 20.74 -10.72
C ASP A 34 -5.37 20.77 -10.04
N GLU A 35 -6.05 21.92 -10.16
CA GLU A 35 -7.39 22.19 -9.61
C GLU A 35 -8.48 21.29 -10.22
N ASP A 36 -8.28 20.83 -11.46
CA ASP A 36 -9.21 19.95 -12.17
C ASP A 36 -9.01 18.46 -11.80
N GLY A 37 -7.97 18.16 -11.01
CA GLY A 37 -7.60 16.80 -10.61
C GLY A 37 -6.74 16.07 -11.65
N THR A 38 -6.19 16.78 -12.63
CA THR A 38 -5.27 16.21 -13.61
C THR A 38 -3.94 15.91 -12.93
N GLU A 39 -3.52 14.65 -12.97
CA GLU A 39 -2.23 14.24 -12.42
C GLU A 39 -1.11 14.45 -13.45
N ALA A 40 0.04 14.92 -12.98
CA ALA A 40 1.27 15.03 -13.76
C ALA A 40 2.50 14.75 -12.90
N PHE A 41 3.69 14.75 -13.51
CA PHE A 41 4.93 14.39 -12.82
C PHE A 41 5.93 15.54 -12.75
N ALA A 42 6.63 15.64 -11.63
CA ALA A 42 7.71 16.59 -11.45
C ALA A 42 8.95 15.94 -10.85
N GLY A 43 10.13 16.37 -11.33
CA GLY A 43 11.40 16.04 -10.69
C GLY A 43 11.51 16.75 -9.34
N PRO A 44 12.20 16.18 -8.33
CA PRO A 44 12.25 16.72 -6.97
C PRO A 44 12.68 18.19 -6.90
N SER A 45 13.73 18.56 -7.63
CA SER A 45 14.23 19.94 -7.67
C SER A 45 13.25 20.90 -8.35
N CYS A 46 12.56 20.44 -9.40
CA CYS A 46 11.56 21.27 -10.09
C CYS A 46 10.33 21.47 -9.21
N ALA A 47 9.83 20.41 -8.58
CA ALA A 47 8.72 20.52 -7.64
C ALA A 47 9.06 21.50 -6.50
N LYS A 48 10.22 21.35 -5.87
CA LYS A 48 10.67 22.28 -4.81
C LYS A 48 10.76 23.73 -5.28
N LYS A 49 11.26 23.96 -6.50
CA LYS A 49 11.41 25.30 -7.08
C LYS A 49 10.06 25.97 -7.38
N HIS A 50 9.10 25.20 -7.90
CA HIS A 50 7.83 25.74 -8.39
C HIS A 50 6.70 25.69 -7.37
N LEU A 51 6.74 24.74 -6.42
CA LEU A 51 5.70 24.50 -5.42
C LEU A 51 6.13 24.81 -3.99
N GLY A 52 7.42 25.11 -3.77
CA GLY A 52 7.98 25.26 -2.42
C GLY A 52 8.18 23.92 -1.72
N GLN A 53 8.30 23.94 -0.39
CA GLN A 53 8.31 22.72 0.41
C GLN A 53 6.87 22.22 0.61
N PRO A 54 6.64 20.90 0.57
CA PRO A 54 5.33 20.37 0.89
C PRO A 54 5.01 20.66 2.36
N GLU A 55 3.79 21.12 2.61
CA GLU A 55 3.28 21.41 3.97
C GLU A 55 3.23 20.14 4.83
N GLU A 56 2.98 19.00 4.20
CA GLU A 56 2.92 17.70 4.84
C GLU A 56 3.86 16.68 4.21
N ARG A 57 4.17 15.62 4.94
CA ARG A 57 4.93 14.50 4.40
C ARG A 57 4.14 13.82 3.28
N LEU A 58 4.70 13.82 2.07
CA LEU A 58 4.08 13.17 0.93
C LEU A 58 3.89 11.66 1.17
N LEU A 59 2.71 11.17 0.82
CA LEU A 59 2.42 9.75 0.72
C LEU A 59 3.38 9.12 -0.28
N ASP A 60 4.14 8.11 0.15
CA ASP A 60 5.10 7.41 -0.70
C ASP A 60 4.56 6.03 -1.07
N VAL A 61 3.83 5.97 -2.19
CA VAL A 61 3.22 4.75 -2.71
C VAL A 61 4.30 3.80 -3.24
N SER A 62 5.41 4.34 -3.75
CA SER A 62 6.50 3.53 -4.31
C SER A 62 7.11 2.56 -3.29
N ARG A 63 7.17 2.96 -2.02
CA ARG A 63 7.69 2.11 -0.93
C ARG A 63 6.78 0.93 -0.59
N LEU A 64 5.51 0.96 -0.99
CA LEU A 64 4.56 -0.12 -0.68
C LEU A 64 4.86 -1.39 -1.47
N ALA A 65 5.48 -1.25 -2.65
CA ALA A 65 5.97 -2.37 -3.45
C ALA A 65 6.96 -3.27 -2.69
N LEU A 66 7.72 -2.70 -1.75
CA LEU A 66 8.69 -3.45 -0.94
C LEU A 66 8.03 -4.36 0.10
N LEU A 67 6.77 -4.11 0.47
CA LEU A 67 6.07 -4.86 1.53
C LEU A 67 5.64 -6.27 1.11
N VAL A 68 5.85 -6.62 -0.16
CA VAL A 68 5.52 -7.93 -0.76
C VAL A 68 6.73 -8.57 -1.42
N VAL A 69 7.92 -8.01 -1.21
CA VAL A 69 9.19 -8.59 -1.68
C VAL A 69 9.68 -9.56 -0.63
N ALA A 70 10.10 -10.74 -1.06
CA ALA A 70 10.74 -11.71 -0.18
C ALA A 70 12.07 -11.13 0.32
N GLU A 71 12.32 -11.23 1.63
CA GLU A 71 13.64 -10.93 2.16
C GLU A 71 14.64 -11.95 1.58
N GLU A 72 15.73 -11.47 0.97
CA GLU A 72 16.81 -12.37 0.61
C GLU A 72 17.32 -13.04 1.90
N PRO A 73 17.55 -14.37 1.91
CA PRO A 73 18.19 -14.99 3.06
C PRO A 73 19.56 -14.32 3.19
N ALA A 74 19.73 -13.54 4.25
CA ALA A 74 21.01 -12.96 4.60
C ALA A 74 22.03 -14.11 4.61
N LEU A 75 23.03 -14.04 3.73
CA LEU A 75 24.22 -14.86 3.88
C LEU A 75 24.80 -14.49 5.24
N HIS A 76 24.55 -15.33 6.24
CA HIS A 76 25.03 -15.16 7.59
C HIS A 76 26.56 -15.12 7.59
N ASN A 77 27.13 -13.91 7.58
CA ASN A 77 28.44 -13.71 8.17
C ASN A 77 28.23 -13.70 9.68
N GLU A 78 28.51 -14.84 10.30
CA GLU A 78 28.65 -14.96 11.74
C GLU A 78 29.70 -13.97 12.23
N SER A 79 29.28 -12.96 13.00
CA SER A 79 30.10 -12.25 13.98
C SER A 79 29.22 -11.32 14.81
N ALA A 80 28.57 -11.87 15.83
CA ALA A 80 28.10 -11.06 16.96
C ALA A 80 28.56 -11.74 18.26
N PRO A 81 29.34 -11.08 19.12
CA PRO A 81 29.71 -11.62 20.41
C PRO A 81 28.53 -11.45 21.38
N SER A 82 28.05 -12.57 21.90
CA SER A 82 27.10 -12.64 23.01
C SER A 82 27.65 -11.94 24.26
N LYS A 83 26.92 -10.95 24.77
CA LYS A 83 27.04 -10.50 26.16
C LYS A 83 25.78 -10.89 26.92
N ALA A 84 25.97 -11.87 27.80
CA ALA A 84 25.00 -12.34 28.76
C ALA A 84 24.99 -11.45 30.02
N SER A 85 23.88 -11.56 30.77
CA SER A 85 23.66 -11.29 32.21
C SER A 85 22.62 -10.18 32.50
N PRO A 86 21.95 -10.19 33.67
CA PRO A 86 21.48 -11.34 34.45
C PRO A 86 19.99 -11.20 34.86
N THR A 87 19.42 -12.31 35.31
CA THR A 87 18.11 -12.45 35.96
C THR A 87 18.01 -11.61 37.24
N PRO A 88 16.86 -10.99 37.53
CA PRO A 88 16.48 -10.65 38.90
C PRO A 88 15.30 -11.49 39.41
N GLU A 89 15.33 -11.68 40.71
CA GLU A 89 14.53 -12.55 41.55
C GLU A 89 13.06 -12.15 41.68
N ILE A 90 12.29 -13.17 42.07
CA ILE A 90 10.87 -13.19 42.34
C ILE A 90 10.55 -12.38 43.59
N GLY A 91 9.89 -11.23 43.41
CA GLY A 91 9.29 -10.43 44.48
C GLY A 91 7.77 -10.42 44.35
N ALA A 92 7.09 -11.10 45.28
CA ALA A 92 5.64 -11.13 45.40
C ALA A 92 5.06 -9.72 45.64
N GLY A 93 4.11 -9.31 44.79
CA GLY A 93 3.37 -8.06 44.94
C GLY A 93 2.06 -8.13 44.16
N THR A 94 0.96 -8.32 44.88
CA THR A 94 -0.43 -8.34 44.42
C THR A 94 -0.85 -7.07 43.67
N SER A 95 -1.54 -7.23 42.53
CA SER A 95 -2.67 -6.40 41.98
C SER A 95 -2.71 -6.44 40.44
N PRO A 96 -3.82 -6.04 39.79
CA PRO A 96 -5.16 -6.61 39.78
C PRO A 96 -5.43 -7.28 38.40
N THR A 97 -6.57 -7.97 38.27
CA THR A 97 -7.08 -8.50 37.01
C THR A 97 -7.28 -7.39 35.96
N SER A 98 -6.25 -7.12 35.16
CA SER A 98 -6.36 -6.22 34.01
C SER A 98 -7.28 -6.86 32.97
N ARG A 99 -8.48 -6.32 32.82
CA ARG A 99 -9.31 -6.56 31.62
C ARG A 99 -8.42 -6.35 30.38
N PRO A 100 -8.51 -7.17 29.32
CA PRO A 100 -7.77 -6.91 28.10
C PRO A 100 -8.08 -5.49 27.63
N GLN A 101 -7.13 -4.57 27.76
CA GLN A 101 -7.32 -3.20 27.30
C GLN A 101 -7.44 -3.25 25.79
N ARG A 102 -8.56 -2.74 25.27
CA ARG A 102 -8.75 -2.61 23.83
C ARG A 102 -7.61 -1.75 23.27
N PRO A 103 -6.95 -2.15 22.18
CA PRO A 103 -5.88 -1.35 21.59
C PRO A 103 -6.37 0.09 21.33
N PRO A 104 -5.52 1.12 21.50
CA PRO A 104 -5.90 2.49 21.22
C PRO A 104 -6.34 2.66 19.76
N LEU A 105 -7.03 3.76 19.46
CA LEU A 105 -7.30 4.13 18.07
C LEU A 105 -5.97 4.46 17.37
N PRO A 106 -5.85 4.21 16.05
CA PRO A 106 -4.69 4.63 15.29
C PRO A 106 -4.46 6.15 15.39
N PRO A 107 -3.21 6.63 15.31
CA PRO A 107 -2.89 8.04 15.16
C PRO A 107 -3.62 8.68 13.96
N ILE A 108 -3.87 9.99 14.02
CA ILE A 108 -4.58 10.70 12.95
C ILE A 108 -3.88 10.55 11.59
N ASP A 109 -2.55 10.60 11.60
CA ASP A 109 -1.69 10.49 10.42
C ASP A 109 -1.88 9.14 9.71
N GLU A 110 -2.09 8.07 10.49
CA GLU A 110 -2.36 6.74 9.95
C GLU A 110 -3.78 6.64 9.37
N VAL A 111 -4.76 7.31 9.98
CA VAL A 111 -6.14 7.38 9.48
C VAL A 111 -6.17 8.14 8.16
N VAL A 112 -5.54 9.31 8.10
CA VAL A 112 -5.39 10.12 6.87
C VAL A 112 -4.69 9.29 5.79
N GLN A 113 -3.55 8.67 6.10
CA GLN A 113 -2.85 7.81 5.15
C GLN A 113 -3.74 6.67 4.64
N TYR A 114 -4.50 6.01 5.52
CA TYR A 114 -5.41 4.94 5.14
C TYR A 114 -6.51 5.44 4.19
N VAL A 115 -7.14 6.58 4.50
CA VAL A 115 -8.16 7.21 3.63
C VAL A 115 -7.57 7.52 2.25
N ARG A 116 -6.39 8.14 2.20
CA ARG A 116 -5.70 8.48 0.96
C ARG A 116 -5.34 7.27 0.14
N LEU A 117 -4.77 6.22 0.74
CA LEU A 117 -4.45 4.98 0.02
C LEU A 117 -5.70 4.35 -0.60
N ARG A 118 -6.80 4.29 0.15
CA ARG A 118 -8.06 3.71 -0.32
C ARG A 118 -8.69 4.51 -1.47
N CYS A 119 -8.57 5.84 -1.46
CA CYS A 119 -9.19 6.72 -2.44
C CYS A 119 -8.32 7.02 -3.67
N GLU A 120 -6.99 7.13 -3.47
CA GLU A 120 -6.04 7.59 -4.49
C GLU A 120 -5.26 6.44 -5.13
N ALA A 121 -4.94 5.38 -4.37
CA ALA A 121 -3.99 4.34 -4.82
C ALA A 121 -4.62 2.97 -5.11
N MET A 122 -5.89 2.75 -4.72
CA MET A 122 -6.62 1.50 -4.96
C MET A 122 -7.61 1.60 -6.13
N ASN A 123 -7.25 2.32 -7.19
CA ASN A 123 -8.09 2.41 -8.39
C ASN A 123 -8.31 1.01 -9.00
N GLY A 124 -9.54 0.73 -9.45
CA GLY A 124 -9.95 -0.59 -9.98
C GLY A 124 -10.30 -1.64 -8.92
N PHE A 125 -9.91 -1.46 -7.65
CA PHE A 125 -10.25 -2.41 -6.60
C PHE A 125 -11.72 -2.31 -6.20
N LYS A 126 -12.41 -3.45 -6.22
CA LYS A 126 -13.81 -3.54 -5.77
C LYS A 126 -13.89 -3.21 -4.29
N PHE A 127 -14.86 -2.39 -3.88
CA PHE A 127 -15.05 -1.93 -2.50
C PHE A 127 -13.92 -1.05 -1.95
N ALA A 128 -13.04 -0.50 -2.80
CA ALA A 128 -11.95 0.38 -2.38
C ALA A 128 -12.43 1.57 -1.55
N VAL A 129 -13.47 2.25 -2.01
CA VAL A 129 -13.96 3.46 -1.37
C VAL A 129 -15.37 3.25 -0.86
N SER A 130 -15.55 3.34 0.46
CA SER A 130 -16.88 3.42 1.08
C SER A 130 -17.36 4.87 1.08
N LYS A 131 -18.66 5.10 1.32
CA LYS A 131 -19.21 6.46 1.47
C LYS A 131 -18.49 7.27 2.56
N VAL A 132 -18.20 6.61 3.69
CA VAL A 132 -17.49 7.20 4.84
C VAL A 132 -16.07 7.63 4.45
N LEU A 133 -15.33 6.77 3.74
CA LEU A 133 -13.98 7.11 3.27
C LEU A 133 -14.00 8.22 2.22
N LYS A 134 -15.00 8.23 1.33
CA LYS A 134 -15.16 9.29 0.33
C LYS A 134 -15.42 10.64 0.99
N LEU A 135 -16.28 10.69 2.00
CA LEU A 135 -16.56 11.91 2.76
C LEU A 135 -15.29 12.42 3.44
N ALA A 136 -14.58 11.57 4.17
CA ALA A 136 -13.35 11.94 4.87
C ALA A 136 -12.26 12.44 3.91
N HIS A 137 -12.17 11.84 2.72
CA HIS A 137 -11.21 12.29 1.70
C HIS A 137 -11.54 13.66 1.13
N VAL A 138 -12.83 13.97 0.95
CA VAL A 138 -13.29 15.30 0.50
C VAL A 138 -13.02 16.35 1.57
N GLU A 139 -13.34 16.08 2.84
CA GLU A 139 -13.04 16.99 3.96
C GLU A 139 -11.54 17.29 4.02
N TYR A 140 -10.71 16.24 4.07
CA TYR A 140 -9.27 16.38 4.12
C TYR A 140 -8.70 17.15 2.92
N LYS A 141 -9.23 16.95 1.71
CA LYS A 141 -8.82 17.74 0.53
C LYS A 141 -9.18 19.22 0.62
N GLN A 142 -10.25 19.57 1.34
CA GLN A 142 -10.74 20.94 1.42
C GLN A 142 -10.10 21.72 2.58
N SER A 143 -9.90 21.08 3.74
CA SER A 143 -9.44 21.75 4.96
C SER A 143 -8.10 21.26 5.49
N GLY A 144 -7.55 20.17 4.97
CA GLY A 144 -6.41 19.46 5.56
C GLY A 144 -6.76 18.65 6.81
N GLU A 145 -8.03 18.62 7.22
CA GLU A 145 -8.49 17.97 8.45
C GLU A 145 -9.64 16.99 8.17
N ILE A 146 -9.77 15.98 9.04
CA ILE A 146 -10.92 15.06 9.06
C ILE A 146 -11.64 15.29 10.37
N GLU A 147 -12.96 15.45 10.31
CA GLU A 147 -13.80 15.62 11.50
C GLU A 147 -13.59 14.46 12.51
N ASP A 148 -13.63 14.76 13.81
CA ASP A 148 -13.17 13.85 14.86
C ASP A 148 -14.05 12.60 15.00
N ASP A 149 -15.37 12.70 14.83
CA ASP A 149 -16.25 11.53 14.86
C ASP A 149 -16.03 10.65 13.63
N LEU A 150 -15.85 11.25 12.45
CA LEU A 150 -15.50 10.53 11.23
C LEU A 150 -14.14 9.82 11.36
N ARG A 151 -13.15 10.50 11.93
CA ARG A 151 -11.82 9.97 12.25
C ARG A 151 -11.91 8.80 13.21
N LYS A 152 -12.67 8.91 14.31
CA LYS A 152 -12.89 7.82 15.28
C LYS A 152 -13.58 6.62 14.65
N GLN A 153 -14.58 6.86 13.79
CA GLN A 153 -15.30 5.81 13.09
C GLN A 153 -14.36 5.01 12.18
N ILE A 154 -13.55 5.71 11.36
CA ILE A 154 -12.58 5.09 10.46
C ILE A 154 -11.49 4.37 11.26
N GLY A 155 -10.91 5.03 12.26
CA GLY A 155 -9.89 4.43 13.14
C GLY A 155 -10.40 3.19 13.87
N GLY A 156 -11.66 3.19 14.31
CA GLY A 156 -12.31 2.03 14.91
C GLY A 156 -12.44 0.87 13.93
N ALA A 157 -12.83 1.15 12.69
CA ALA A 157 -12.91 0.16 11.61
C ALA A 157 -11.53 -0.40 11.24
N MET A 158 -10.51 0.44 11.11
CA MET A 158 -9.11 0.05 10.86
C MET A 158 -8.60 -0.90 11.94
N ARG A 159 -8.79 -0.53 13.22
CA ARG A 159 -8.39 -1.35 14.37
C ARG A 159 -9.09 -2.72 14.36
N ASN A 160 -10.40 -2.75 14.13
CA ASN A 160 -11.14 -4.01 14.08
C ASN A 160 -10.69 -4.87 12.87
N ALA A 161 -10.45 -4.24 11.72
CA ALA A 161 -9.95 -4.94 10.53
C ALA A 161 -8.56 -5.55 10.76
N ALA A 162 -7.66 -4.84 11.45
CA ALA A 162 -6.36 -5.36 11.85
C ALA A 162 -6.48 -6.54 12.83
N ALA A 163 -7.29 -6.39 13.88
CA ALA A 163 -7.51 -7.45 14.87
C ALA A 163 -8.08 -8.73 14.25
N ASN A 164 -8.99 -8.60 13.28
CA ASN A 164 -9.62 -9.72 12.60
C ASN A 164 -8.84 -10.18 11.35
N LYS A 165 -7.60 -9.70 11.14
CA LYS A 165 -6.77 -9.99 9.96
C LYS A 165 -7.51 -9.82 8.64
N SER A 166 -8.43 -8.86 8.56
CA SER A 166 -9.27 -8.67 7.39
C SER A 166 -8.46 -8.14 6.20
N VAL A 167 -8.91 -8.44 4.97
CA VAL A 167 -8.40 -7.78 3.75
C VAL A 167 -8.48 -6.25 3.80
N LEU A 168 -9.34 -5.69 4.65
CA LEU A 168 -9.48 -4.25 4.85
C LEU A 168 -8.46 -3.67 5.84
N SER A 169 -7.60 -4.50 6.45
CA SER A 169 -6.60 -4.03 7.40
C SER A 169 -5.60 -3.07 6.73
N PRO A 170 -5.04 -2.09 7.48
CA PRO A 170 -4.09 -1.13 6.90
C PRO A 170 -2.87 -1.78 6.24
N ILE A 171 -2.34 -2.87 6.83
CA ILE A 171 -1.22 -3.60 6.25
C ILE A 171 -1.61 -4.29 4.94
N ASN A 172 -2.79 -4.90 4.87
CA ASN A 172 -3.23 -5.60 3.65
C ASN A 172 -3.52 -4.62 2.51
N VAL A 173 -4.08 -3.45 2.81
CA VAL A 173 -4.24 -2.35 1.84
C VAL A 173 -2.90 -1.99 1.19
N LYS A 174 -1.88 -1.77 2.03
CA LYS A 174 -0.53 -1.44 1.57
C LYS A 174 0.07 -2.56 0.70
N ARG A 175 -0.08 -3.83 1.11
CA ARG A 175 0.36 -5.00 0.34
C ARG A 175 -0.35 -5.14 -1.00
N CYS A 176 -1.66 -4.90 -1.06
CA CYS A 176 -2.44 -4.93 -2.30
C CYS A 176 -1.94 -3.90 -3.31
N ILE A 177 -1.64 -2.68 -2.85
CA ILE A 177 -1.11 -1.62 -3.71
C ILE A 177 0.29 -2.00 -4.21
N GLY A 178 1.16 -2.50 -3.32
CA GLY A 178 2.50 -2.96 -3.68
C GLY A 178 2.50 -4.11 -4.69
N LEU A 179 1.67 -5.13 -4.47
CA LEU A 179 1.55 -6.25 -5.40
C LEU A 179 0.94 -5.83 -6.75
N ASN A 180 -0.03 -4.91 -6.75
CA ASN A 180 -0.61 -4.41 -7.99
C ASN A 180 0.43 -3.71 -8.87
N HIS A 181 1.36 -2.96 -8.27
CA HIS A 181 2.48 -2.39 -9.01
C HIS A 181 3.29 -3.48 -9.72
N TRP A 182 3.74 -4.52 -9.01
CA TRP A 182 4.50 -5.61 -9.62
C TRP A 182 3.71 -6.39 -10.68
N LEU A 183 2.41 -6.56 -10.51
CA LEU A 183 1.58 -7.18 -11.54
C LEU A 183 1.48 -6.31 -12.81
N VAL A 184 1.34 -4.99 -12.66
CA VAL A 184 1.37 -4.06 -13.80
C VAL A 184 2.72 -4.12 -14.51
N GLU A 185 3.82 -4.10 -13.76
CA GLU A 185 5.18 -4.21 -14.29
C GLU A 185 5.36 -5.52 -15.08
N ALA A 186 4.95 -6.65 -14.47
CA ALA A 186 5.03 -7.94 -15.12
C ALA A 186 4.22 -8.01 -16.42
N VAL A 187 3.03 -7.39 -16.45
CA VAL A 187 2.16 -7.33 -17.62
C VAL A 187 2.80 -6.49 -18.73
N GLN A 188 3.40 -5.34 -18.41
CA GLN A 188 4.06 -4.48 -19.40
C GLN A 188 5.23 -5.16 -20.09
N HIS A 189 5.94 -6.03 -19.37
CA HIS A 189 7.10 -6.77 -19.88
C HIS A 189 6.78 -8.18 -20.38
N THR A 190 5.50 -8.52 -20.46
CA THR A 190 5.01 -9.78 -21.04
C THR A 190 4.36 -9.52 -22.39
N SER A 191 4.67 -10.37 -23.39
CA SER A 191 4.04 -10.31 -24.71
C SER A 191 2.52 -10.43 -24.60
N LYS A 192 1.77 -9.70 -25.45
CA LYS A 192 0.29 -9.67 -25.43
C LYS A 192 -0.35 -11.06 -25.38
N ASP A 193 0.16 -12.01 -26.15
CA ASP A 193 -0.40 -13.38 -26.24
C ASP A 193 -0.19 -14.24 -25.00
N ARG A 194 0.60 -13.78 -24.02
CA ARG A 194 0.94 -14.53 -22.81
C ARG A 194 0.55 -13.84 -21.51
N ARG A 195 0.13 -12.58 -21.55
CA ARG A 195 -0.11 -11.79 -20.34
C ARG A 195 -1.45 -12.09 -19.64
N GLU A 196 -2.33 -12.88 -20.27
CA GLU A 196 -3.66 -13.20 -19.73
C GLU A 196 -3.59 -13.75 -18.30
N PHE A 197 -2.64 -14.63 -18.00
CA PHE A 197 -2.45 -15.16 -16.65
C PHE A 197 -2.22 -14.06 -15.60
N LEU A 198 -1.34 -13.09 -15.90
CA LEU A 198 -1.03 -11.99 -15.00
C LEU A 198 -2.21 -11.02 -14.87
N GLU A 199 -2.91 -10.74 -15.97
CA GLU A 199 -4.15 -9.93 -15.97
C GLU A 199 -5.23 -10.60 -15.10
N GLN A 200 -5.40 -11.92 -15.17
CA GLN A 200 -6.32 -12.66 -14.31
C GLN A 200 -5.93 -12.58 -12.82
N MET A 201 -4.63 -12.63 -12.50
CA MET A 201 -4.15 -12.41 -11.13
C MET A 201 -4.43 -10.99 -10.64
N GLN A 202 -4.26 -9.98 -11.50
CA GLN A 202 -4.60 -8.59 -11.19
C GLN A 202 -6.10 -8.42 -10.94
N VAL A 203 -6.96 -8.97 -11.79
CA VAL A 203 -8.42 -8.96 -11.59
C VAL A 203 -8.81 -9.65 -10.28
N HIS A 204 -8.17 -10.77 -9.96
CA HIS A 204 -8.38 -11.48 -8.70
C HIS A 204 -7.99 -10.61 -7.50
N LEU A 205 -6.82 -9.98 -7.54
CA LEU A 205 -6.35 -9.06 -6.51
C LEU A 205 -7.31 -7.87 -6.34
N HIS A 206 -7.77 -7.25 -7.43
CA HIS A 206 -8.72 -6.13 -7.39
C HIS A 206 -10.07 -6.51 -6.79
N ARG A 207 -10.49 -7.77 -6.99
CA ARG A 207 -11.77 -8.27 -6.50
C ARG A 207 -11.73 -8.73 -5.05
N PHE A 208 -10.69 -9.46 -4.67
CA PHE A 208 -10.60 -10.19 -3.40
C PHE A 208 -9.57 -9.66 -2.43
N TRP A 209 -8.67 -8.77 -2.89
CA TRP A 209 -7.71 -8.06 -2.05
C TRP A 209 -6.71 -8.98 -1.36
N MET A 210 -6.41 -10.10 -1.99
CA MET A 210 -5.42 -11.07 -1.57
C MET A 210 -5.16 -12.03 -2.72
N LEU A 211 -3.99 -12.66 -2.71
CA LEU A 211 -3.68 -13.86 -3.48
C LEU A 211 -3.25 -14.97 -2.53
N THR A 212 -3.57 -16.21 -2.88
CA THR A 212 -3.10 -17.39 -2.13
C THR A 212 -1.60 -17.60 -2.32
N PRO A 213 -0.92 -18.32 -1.41
CA PRO A 213 0.49 -18.67 -1.59
C PRO A 213 0.77 -19.39 -2.93
N LYS A 214 -0.16 -20.26 -3.37
CA LYS A 214 -0.05 -20.93 -4.68
C LYS A 214 -0.10 -19.96 -5.86
N GLN A 215 -0.93 -18.91 -5.79
CA GLN A 215 -0.99 -17.86 -6.81
C GLN A 215 0.28 -17.01 -6.79
N MET A 216 0.78 -16.64 -5.61
CA MET A 216 2.05 -15.93 -5.46
C MET A 216 3.23 -16.73 -6.01
N ALA A 217 3.31 -18.02 -5.68
CA ALA A 217 4.32 -18.94 -6.23
C ALA A 217 4.24 -19.05 -7.75
N ALA A 218 3.02 -19.05 -8.32
CA ALA A 218 2.83 -19.07 -9.77
C ALA A 218 3.31 -17.76 -10.43
N ILE A 219 3.05 -16.61 -9.82
CA ILE A 219 3.60 -15.31 -10.25
C ILE A 219 5.13 -15.33 -10.16
N ASN A 220 5.70 -15.87 -9.07
CA ASN A 220 7.15 -15.99 -8.94
C ASN A 220 7.77 -16.86 -10.03
N ARG A 221 7.16 -18.01 -10.35
CA ARG A 221 7.61 -18.87 -11.47
C ARG A 221 7.55 -18.11 -12.80
N TRP A 222 6.48 -17.37 -13.05
CA TRP A 222 6.39 -16.51 -14.24
C TRP A 222 7.50 -15.46 -14.27
N GLY A 223 7.70 -14.79 -13.13
CA GLY A 223 8.70 -13.75 -12.92
C GLY A 223 10.14 -14.22 -13.13
N GLN A 224 10.44 -15.53 -13.07
CA GLN A 224 11.78 -16.04 -13.40
C GLN A 224 12.22 -15.69 -14.82
N HIS A 225 11.28 -15.61 -15.77
CA HIS A 225 11.59 -15.20 -17.14
C HIS A 225 11.72 -13.68 -17.27
N ILE A 226 10.98 -12.92 -16.46
CA ILE A 226 11.01 -11.46 -16.43
C ILE A 226 12.33 -10.97 -15.81
N ARG A 227 12.75 -11.58 -14.71
CA ARG A 227 14.04 -11.33 -14.02
C ARG A 227 15.28 -11.56 -14.88
N LYS A 228 15.16 -12.32 -15.97
CA LYS A 228 16.26 -12.48 -16.95
C LYS A 228 16.39 -11.30 -17.91
N ARG A 229 15.41 -10.40 -17.92
CA ARG A 229 15.30 -9.28 -18.87
C ARG A 229 15.29 -7.93 -18.19
N ILE A 230 14.94 -7.89 -16.90
CA ILE A 230 14.82 -6.70 -16.07
C ILE A 230 15.39 -7.04 -14.71
N ASP A 231 16.37 -6.27 -14.25
CA ASP A 231 17.07 -6.54 -13.00
C ASP A 231 16.18 -6.23 -11.78
N ASP A 232 15.24 -5.31 -11.91
CA ASP A 232 14.47 -4.77 -10.78
C ASP A 232 13.17 -5.52 -10.45
N PHE A 233 12.81 -6.59 -11.19
CA PHE A 233 11.62 -7.40 -10.85
C PHE A 233 11.93 -8.34 -9.66
N PRO A 234 11.35 -8.15 -8.46
CA PRO A 234 11.80 -8.89 -7.29
C PRO A 234 11.22 -10.30 -7.23
N LEU A 235 11.77 -11.13 -6.33
CA LEU A 235 11.06 -12.30 -5.82
C LEU A 235 9.99 -11.81 -4.83
N LEU A 236 8.74 -12.24 -5.02
CA LEU A 236 7.63 -11.83 -4.15
C LEU A 236 7.49 -12.80 -2.97
N ASP A 237 7.12 -12.28 -1.80
CA ASP A 237 6.82 -13.08 -0.62
C ASP A 237 5.53 -13.88 -0.83
N GLU A 238 5.63 -15.20 -0.86
CA GLU A 238 4.51 -16.11 -1.08
C GLU A 238 3.49 -16.08 0.07
N GLU A 239 3.94 -15.70 1.27
CA GLU A 239 3.13 -15.62 2.48
C GLU A 239 2.62 -14.19 2.76
N ALA A 240 2.81 -13.25 1.84
CA ALA A 240 2.41 -11.85 2.01
C ALA A 240 0.93 -11.67 2.39
N PHE A 241 0.05 -12.58 1.99
CA PHE A 241 -1.39 -12.55 2.30
C PHE A 241 -1.83 -13.70 3.23
N SER A 242 -0.87 -14.41 3.84
CA SER A 242 -1.16 -15.56 4.69
C SER A 242 -2.01 -15.18 5.90
N GLY A 243 -3.07 -15.96 6.13
CA GLY A 243 -4.03 -15.71 7.22
C GLY A 243 -4.90 -14.46 7.07
N VAL A 244 -4.88 -13.78 5.92
CA VAL A 244 -5.79 -12.68 5.62
C VAL A 244 -7.20 -13.21 5.36
N ILE A 245 -8.21 -12.57 5.95
CA ILE A 245 -9.60 -13.01 5.94
C ILE A 245 -10.47 -12.07 5.10
N LEU A 246 -11.18 -12.64 4.13
CA LEU A 246 -12.17 -11.93 3.32
C LEU A 246 -13.51 -11.86 4.07
N PRO A 247 -14.04 -10.67 4.42
CA PRO A 247 -15.34 -10.54 5.10
C PRO A 247 -16.49 -11.15 4.30
N GLU A 248 -17.48 -11.71 4.99
CA GLU A 248 -18.65 -12.37 4.36
C GLU A 248 -19.38 -11.49 3.35
N PHE A 249 -19.52 -10.19 3.64
CA PHE A 249 -20.21 -9.27 2.72
C PHE A 249 -19.49 -9.10 1.38
N MET A 250 -18.18 -9.37 1.31
CA MET A 250 -17.40 -9.35 0.08
C MET A 250 -17.44 -10.69 -0.67
N GLN A 251 -17.79 -11.79 0.00
CA GLN A 251 -17.87 -13.13 -0.59
C GLN A 251 -19.12 -13.32 -1.46
N ARG A 252 -20.19 -12.56 -1.21
CA ARG A 252 -21.48 -12.73 -1.90
C ARG A 252 -21.37 -12.39 -3.39
N ASN A 253 -21.68 -13.37 -4.25
CA ASN A 253 -22.00 -13.12 -5.65
C ASN A 253 -23.37 -12.44 -5.76
N PRO A 254 -23.55 -11.42 -6.62
CA PRO A 254 -24.86 -10.77 -6.83
C PRO A 254 -25.98 -11.72 -7.25
N SER A 255 -25.65 -12.93 -7.73
CA SER A 255 -26.58 -13.94 -8.20
C SER A 255 -27.32 -14.72 -7.10
N SER A 256 -27.04 -14.48 -5.81
CA SER A 256 -27.73 -15.17 -4.70
C SER A 256 -28.95 -14.42 -4.13
N ARG A 257 -29.45 -13.41 -4.83
CA ARG A 257 -30.77 -12.81 -4.57
C ARG A 257 -31.72 -13.23 -5.69
N ARG A 258 -32.33 -14.41 -5.54
CA ARG A 258 -33.61 -14.75 -6.16
C ARG A 258 -34.61 -14.95 -5.05
#